data_AF-A0A3M2LQB7-F1
#
_entry.id   AF-A0A3M2LQB7-F1
#
_cell.length_a   1.000
_cell.length_b   1.000
_cell.length_c   1.000
_cell.angle_alpha   90.00
_cell.angle_beta   90.00
_cell.angle_gamma   90.00
#
_symmetry.space_group_name_H-M   'P 1'
#
loop_
_entity.id
_entity.type
_entity.pdbx_description
1 polymer ?
#
loop_
_entity_poly.entity_id
_entity_poly.type
_entity_poly.pdbx_seq_one_letter_code
_entity_poly.pdbx_strand_id
1 'polypeptide(L)'
;MSSLDPYCPDCGAAVARPHTDGCAIARCLYHGGRRLACGSHHRADLELDHACGRDTWTGQWPGEAEAEEFGWWACWDGPGPERGWDYQGQGWVQVPAGTPGAVPDLDRLRTEARWDRDALRWVRRVKH
;
A
#
# COMPACT_ATOMS: atom_id res chain seq x y z
N MET A 1 -4.75 -15.98 -3.40
CA MET A 1 -4.67 -15.05 -4.54
C MET A 1 -5.82 -14.09 -4.38
N SER A 2 -5.53 -12.87 -3.98
CA SER A 2 -6.53 -11.82 -3.83
C SER A 2 -7.16 -11.55 -5.20
N SER A 3 -8.49 -11.44 -5.29
CA SER A 3 -9.17 -11.08 -6.53
C SER A 3 -8.82 -9.65 -6.90
N LEU A 4 -8.48 -9.40 -8.16
CA LEU A 4 -8.24 -8.03 -8.63
C LEU A 4 -9.55 -7.24 -8.63
N ASP A 5 -9.54 -6.06 -8.02
CA ASP A 5 -10.64 -5.12 -8.06
C ASP A 5 -10.63 -4.35 -9.38
N PRO A 6 -11.69 -4.42 -10.21
CA PRO A 6 -11.70 -3.80 -11.53
C PRO A 6 -11.62 -2.26 -11.49
N TYR A 7 -11.94 -1.65 -10.34
CA TYR A 7 -11.93 -0.21 -10.12
C TYR A 7 -11.32 0.16 -8.77
N CYS A 8 -10.56 1.25 -8.74
CA CYS A 8 -10.05 1.83 -7.51
C CYS A 8 -11.23 2.26 -6.60
N PRO A 9 -11.27 1.83 -5.33
CA PRO A 9 -12.42 2.10 -4.46
C PRO A 9 -12.55 3.57 -4.02
N ASP A 10 -11.52 4.38 -4.24
CA ASP A 10 -11.52 5.81 -3.89
C ASP A 10 -11.89 6.71 -5.09
N CYS A 11 -11.20 6.56 -6.23
CA CYS A 11 -11.42 7.43 -7.39
C CYS A 11 -12.13 6.78 -8.59
N GLY A 12 -12.42 5.47 -8.53
CA GLY A 12 -13.09 4.74 -9.61
C GLY A 12 -12.23 4.47 -10.85
N ALA A 13 -10.91 4.75 -10.81
CA ALA A 13 -10.01 4.44 -11.91
C ALA A 13 -10.04 2.93 -12.24
N ALA A 14 -10.27 2.58 -13.50
CA ALA A 14 -10.23 1.20 -13.96
C ALA A 14 -8.80 0.65 -13.98
N VAL A 15 -8.65 -0.68 -13.98
CA VAL A 15 -7.32 -1.32 -14.12
C VAL A 15 -6.57 -0.78 -15.34
N ALA A 16 -5.27 -0.53 -15.17
CA ALA A 16 -4.36 0.10 -16.12
C ALA A 16 -4.72 1.54 -16.52
N ARG A 17 -5.67 2.18 -15.84
CA ARG A 17 -5.96 3.61 -16.01
C ARG A 17 -5.33 4.43 -14.89
N PRO A 18 -4.91 5.67 -15.18
CA PRO A 18 -4.34 6.54 -14.17
C PRO A 18 -5.40 6.91 -13.12
N HIS A 19 -4.96 7.02 -11.87
CA HIS A 19 -5.77 7.61 -10.82
C HIS A 19 -6.09 9.09 -11.11
N THR A 20 -7.23 9.58 -10.61
CA THR A 20 -7.54 11.02 -10.64
C THR A 20 -6.71 11.77 -9.59
N ASP A 21 -6.52 13.07 -9.81
CA ASP A 21 -5.91 13.92 -8.78
C ASP A 21 -6.80 13.92 -7.52
N GLY A 22 -6.14 13.93 -6.36
CA GLY A 22 -6.82 13.82 -5.07
C GLY A 22 -7.03 12.39 -4.55
N CYS A 23 -6.73 11.36 -5.35
CA CYS A 23 -6.92 9.98 -4.91
C CYS A 23 -6.02 9.61 -3.71
N ALA A 24 -6.63 9.11 -2.63
CA ALA A 24 -5.97 8.67 -1.41
C ALA A 24 -5.20 7.35 -1.57
N ILE A 25 -5.54 6.56 -2.59
CA ILE A 25 -4.90 5.28 -2.92
C ILE A 25 -3.70 5.48 -3.87
N ALA A 26 -3.76 6.46 -4.76
CA ALA A 26 -2.69 6.71 -5.72
C ALA A 26 -1.33 6.87 -5.02
N ARG A 27 -0.28 6.27 -5.60
CA ARG A 27 1.10 6.41 -5.12
C ARG A 27 1.81 7.61 -5.78
N CYS A 28 2.77 8.15 -5.06
CA CYS A 28 3.83 8.94 -5.66
C CYS A 28 4.90 7.98 -6.22
N LEU A 29 5.13 8.00 -7.53
CA LEU A 29 6.09 7.09 -8.17
C LEU A 29 7.55 7.42 -7.79
N TYR A 30 7.81 8.59 -7.22
CA TYR A 30 9.14 8.97 -6.77
C TYR A 30 9.55 8.27 -5.46
N HIS A 31 8.66 8.24 -4.46
CA HIS A 31 8.99 7.72 -3.12
C HIS A 31 8.10 6.56 -2.64
N GLY A 32 7.15 6.12 -3.46
CA GLY A 32 6.25 4.99 -3.17
C GLY A 32 5.19 5.27 -2.10
N GLY A 33 5.16 6.45 -1.49
CA GLY A 33 4.12 6.82 -0.52
C GLY A 33 2.82 7.26 -1.20
N ARG A 34 1.81 7.67 -0.42
CA ARG A 34 0.58 8.24 -0.97
C ARG A 34 0.88 9.51 -1.76
N ARG A 35 0.27 9.66 -2.94
CA ARG A 35 0.41 10.84 -3.81
C ARG A 35 -0.02 12.13 -3.10
N LEU A 36 -1.05 12.06 -2.27
CA LEU A 36 -1.50 13.20 -1.44
C LEU A 36 -0.42 13.71 -0.47
N ALA A 37 0.52 12.86 -0.06
CA ALA A 37 1.63 13.23 0.81
C ALA A 37 2.89 13.67 0.03
N CYS A 38 2.82 13.73 -1.30
CA CYS A 38 3.96 14.04 -2.17
C CYS A 38 4.62 15.37 -1.76
N GLY A 39 3.84 16.45 -1.61
CA GLY A 39 4.37 17.77 -1.25
C GLY A 39 5.15 17.82 0.07
N SER A 40 4.90 16.91 1.01
CA SER A 40 5.62 16.84 2.30
C SER A 40 6.98 16.13 2.22
N HIS A 41 7.24 15.40 1.12
CA HIS A 41 8.48 14.64 0.91
C HIS A 41 9.40 15.25 -0.16
N HIS A 42 8.94 16.30 -0.84
CA HIS A 42 9.74 17.10 -1.76
C HIS A 42 10.08 18.44 -1.11
N ARG A 43 11.29 18.97 -1.37
CA ARG A 43 11.69 20.27 -0.83
C ARG A 43 10.78 21.36 -1.40
N ALA A 44 10.44 22.34 -0.56
CA ALA A 44 9.48 23.41 -0.83
C ALA A 44 9.88 24.37 -1.99
N ASP A 45 11.10 24.24 -2.52
CA ASP A 45 11.63 24.98 -3.66
C ASP A 45 11.34 24.33 -5.02
N LEU A 46 10.79 23.11 -5.05
CA LEU A 46 10.36 22.44 -6.29
C LEU A 46 8.83 22.52 -6.43
N GLU A 47 8.38 23.69 -6.88
CA GLU A 47 7.01 24.04 -7.24
C GLU A 47 6.26 22.89 -7.94
N LEU A 48 5.07 22.57 -7.41
CA LEU A 48 3.77 22.27 -8.04
C LEU A 48 3.62 21.48 -9.37
N ASP A 49 4.70 21.08 -10.04
CA ASP A 49 4.71 20.20 -11.22
C ASP A 49 5.98 19.33 -11.23
N HIS A 50 6.37 18.77 -10.08
CA HIS A 50 7.43 17.78 -10.05
C HIS A 50 6.93 16.51 -10.76
N ALA A 51 7.59 16.15 -11.86
CA ALA A 51 7.28 15.02 -12.74
C ALA A 51 7.47 13.65 -12.06
N CYS A 52 6.73 13.39 -10.98
CA CYS A 52 6.62 12.10 -10.32
C CYS A 52 5.65 11.15 -11.05
N GLY A 53 5.21 11.52 -12.26
CA GLY A 53 4.33 10.73 -13.12
C GLY A 53 2.90 10.59 -12.60
N ARG A 54 2.15 9.62 -13.12
CA ARG A 54 0.79 9.26 -12.67
C ARG A 54 0.74 7.77 -12.43
N ASP A 55 0.39 7.41 -11.20
CA ASP A 55 0.16 6.03 -10.82
C ASP A 55 -1.08 5.47 -11.52
N THR A 56 -1.04 4.19 -11.84
CA THR A 56 -2.12 3.47 -12.55
C THR A 56 -2.69 2.39 -11.66
N TRP A 57 -4.01 2.28 -11.62
CA TRP A 57 -4.66 1.25 -10.81
C TRP A 57 -4.30 -0.14 -11.31
N THR A 58 -3.73 -0.98 -10.45
CA THR A 58 -3.31 -2.36 -10.79
C THR A 58 -4.40 -3.40 -10.50
N GLY A 59 -5.46 -3.00 -9.81
CA GLY A 59 -6.47 -3.92 -9.27
C GLY A 59 -6.19 -4.39 -7.84
N GLN A 60 -5.14 -3.88 -7.21
CA GLN A 60 -4.74 -4.24 -5.85
C GLN A 60 -4.38 -3.00 -5.06
N TRP A 61 -4.52 -3.06 -3.73
CA TRP A 61 -4.03 -1.98 -2.89
C TRP A 61 -2.51 -1.81 -3.07
N PRO A 62 -2.02 -0.56 -3.06
CA PRO A 62 -0.60 -0.27 -3.16
C PRO A 62 0.26 -1.08 -2.20
N GLY A 63 0.96 -2.09 -2.72
CA GLY A 63 1.90 -2.92 -1.96
C GLY A 63 1.47 -4.37 -1.76
N GLU A 64 0.21 -4.71 -2.03
CA GLU A 64 -0.30 -6.08 -1.83
C GLU A 64 0.52 -7.10 -2.62
N ALA A 65 0.78 -6.82 -3.90
CA ALA A 65 1.58 -7.72 -4.74
C ALA A 65 2.96 -8.01 -4.14
N GLU A 66 3.65 -7.00 -3.62
CA GLU A 66 4.96 -7.18 -2.99
C GLU A 66 4.88 -7.87 -1.63
N ALA A 67 3.89 -7.54 -0.79
CA ALA A 67 3.70 -8.21 0.49
C ALA A 67 3.36 -9.71 0.29
N GLU A 68 2.53 -10.04 -0.70
CA GLU A 68 2.26 -11.43 -1.10
C GLU A 68 3.55 -12.12 -1.58
N GLU A 69 4.33 -11.50 -2.47
CA GLU A 69 5.62 -12.02 -2.95
C GLU A 69 6.61 -12.28 -1.80
N PHE A 70 6.65 -11.39 -0.81
CA PHE A 70 7.53 -11.54 0.35
C PHE A 70 7.03 -12.54 1.40
N GLY A 71 5.82 -13.07 1.23
CA GLY A 71 5.16 -13.95 2.19
C GLY A 71 4.80 -13.21 3.49
N TRP A 72 4.50 -11.92 3.41
CA TRP A 72 4.15 -11.08 4.55
C TRP A 72 2.65 -10.99 4.70
N TRP A 73 2.15 -11.60 5.78
CA TRP A 73 0.72 -11.70 6.06
C TRP A 73 0.44 -11.26 7.49
N ALA A 74 -0.69 -10.61 7.69
CA ALA A 74 -1.19 -10.22 9.00
C ALA A 74 -2.66 -10.60 9.14
N CYS A 75 -3.09 -10.87 10.37
CA CYS A 75 -4.49 -11.06 10.71
C CYS A 75 -4.86 -10.08 11.82
N TRP A 76 -6.11 -9.62 11.81
CA TRP A 76 -6.65 -8.87 12.94
C TRP A 76 -6.85 -9.83 14.13
N ASP A 77 -6.24 -9.53 15.27
CA ASP A 77 -6.36 -10.31 16.51
C ASP A 77 -7.33 -9.66 17.52
N GLY A 78 -8.15 -8.71 17.05
CA GLY A 78 -9.19 -8.09 17.86
C GLY A 78 -10.56 -8.75 17.68
N PRO A 79 -11.55 -8.40 18.53
CA PRO A 79 -12.93 -8.76 18.31
C PRO A 79 -13.39 -8.25 16.94
N GLY A 80 -14.19 -9.06 16.26
CA GLY A 80 -14.93 -8.64 15.08
C GLY A 80 -15.91 -7.51 15.42
N PRO A 81 -16.46 -6.82 14.40
CA PRO A 81 -17.35 -5.67 14.58
C PRO A 81 -18.59 -6.01 15.43
N GLU A 82 -18.97 -7.29 15.53
CA GLU A 82 -20.07 -7.76 16.40
C GLU A 82 -19.83 -7.57 17.92
N ARG A 83 -18.57 -7.46 18.37
CA ARG A 83 -18.20 -7.45 19.80
C ARG A 83 -17.68 -6.10 20.29
N GLY A 84 -17.75 -5.06 19.45
CA GLY A 84 -17.35 -3.69 19.76
C GLY A 84 -15.87 -3.39 19.47
N TRP A 85 -15.56 -2.11 19.26
CA TRP A 85 -14.21 -1.61 18.94
C TRP A 85 -13.40 -1.29 20.21
N ASP A 86 -13.30 -2.24 21.16
CA ASP A 86 -12.47 -2.05 22.35
C ASP A 86 -11.00 -2.42 22.06
N TYR A 87 -10.22 -1.46 21.55
CA TYR A 87 -8.86 -1.66 21.04
C TYR A 87 -7.76 -1.95 22.09
N GLN A 88 -8.10 -2.20 23.37
CA GLN A 88 -7.10 -2.37 24.41
C GLN A 88 -6.24 -3.63 24.21
N GLY A 89 -5.07 -3.45 23.57
CA GLY A 89 -4.07 -4.51 23.33
C GLY A 89 -4.23 -5.28 22.03
N GLN A 90 -5.12 -4.85 21.14
CA GLN A 90 -5.47 -5.57 19.91
C GLN A 90 -4.92 -4.86 18.67
N GLY A 91 -4.56 -5.65 17.66
CA GLY A 91 -4.02 -5.10 16.42
C GLY A 91 -3.82 -6.14 15.35
N TRP A 92 -3.18 -5.71 14.27
CA TRP A 92 -2.69 -6.60 13.22
C TRP A 92 -1.47 -7.37 13.72
N VAL A 93 -1.58 -8.70 13.75
CA VAL A 93 -0.48 -9.59 14.14
C VAL A 93 0.05 -10.31 12.90
N GLN A 94 1.36 -10.49 12.82
CA GLN A 94 2.00 -11.22 11.74
C GLN A 94 1.66 -12.70 11.82
N VAL A 95 1.27 -13.30 10.71
CA VAL A 95 0.87 -14.71 10.62
C VAL A 95 1.50 -15.39 9.41
N PRO A 96 1.59 -16.73 9.40
CA PRO A 96 2.02 -17.46 8.20
C PRO A 96 1.05 -17.28 7.03
N ALA A 97 1.58 -17.37 5.80
CA ALA A 97 0.78 -17.45 4.59
C ALA A 97 -0.23 -18.61 4.67
N GLY A 98 -1.46 -18.38 4.20
CA GLY A 98 -2.54 -19.36 4.25
C GLY A 98 -3.30 -19.43 5.58
N THR A 99 -2.95 -18.61 6.58
CA THR A 99 -3.75 -18.47 7.80
C THR A 99 -5.14 -17.94 7.43
N PRO A 100 -6.25 -18.58 7.85
CA PRO A 100 -7.60 -18.10 7.55
C PRO A 100 -7.82 -16.66 8.04
N GLY A 101 -8.31 -15.79 7.15
CA GLY A 101 -8.52 -14.36 7.46
C GLY A 101 -7.26 -13.49 7.36
N ALA A 102 -6.11 -14.06 7.00
CA ALA A 102 -4.91 -13.27 6.78
C ALA A 102 -5.00 -12.42 5.51
N VAL A 103 -4.47 -11.21 5.59
CA VAL A 103 -4.34 -10.25 4.49
C VAL A 103 -2.87 -9.86 4.30
N PRO A 104 -2.47 -9.32 3.13
CA PRO A 104 -1.10 -8.86 2.93
C PRO A 104 -0.70 -7.79 3.96
N ASP A 105 0.47 -7.96 4.60
CA ASP A 105 0.95 -7.05 5.63
C ASP A 105 1.67 -5.84 5.00
N LEU A 106 0.88 -4.79 4.74
CA LEU A 106 1.36 -3.55 4.14
C LEU A 106 2.20 -2.69 5.10
N ASP A 107 2.07 -2.88 6.41
CA ASP A 107 2.82 -2.11 7.40
C ASP A 107 4.30 -2.49 7.37
N ARG A 108 4.61 -3.77 7.14
CA ARG A 108 5.99 -4.25 6.94
C ARG A 108 6.67 -3.68 5.72
N LEU A 109 5.94 -3.30 4.66
CA LEU A 109 6.55 -2.62 3.51
C LEU A 109 7.23 -1.31 3.93
N ARG A 110 6.65 -0.60 4.90
CA ARG A 110 7.18 0.71 5.34
C ARG A 110 8.44 0.57 6.19
N THR A 111 8.60 -0.53 6.91
CA THR A 111 9.70 -0.74 7.88
C THR A 111 10.79 -1.67 7.36
N GLU A 112 10.42 -2.70 6.60
CA GLU A 112 11.29 -3.79 6.16
C GLU A 112 11.57 -3.79 4.64
N ALA A 113 10.89 -2.96 3.85
CA ALA A 113 11.18 -2.78 2.43
C ALA A 113 11.72 -1.37 2.12
N ARG A 114 12.18 -1.19 0.88
CA ARG A 114 12.52 0.13 0.32
C ARG A 114 11.82 0.28 -1.02
N TRP A 115 11.42 1.50 -1.34
CA TRP A 115 10.89 1.80 -2.67
C TRP A 115 12.02 1.77 -3.69
N ASP A 116 11.84 1.01 -4.76
CA ASP A 116 12.67 1.06 -5.96
C ASP A 116 11.94 1.92 -6.99
N ARG A 117 12.51 3.11 -7.27
CA ARG A 117 11.92 4.08 -8.19
C ARG A 117 12.03 3.66 -9.64
N ASP A 118 13.06 2.91 -10.01
CA ASP A 118 13.26 2.50 -11.40
C ASP A 118 12.34 1.35 -11.75
N ALA A 119 12.10 0.44 -10.79
CA ALA A 119 11.16 -0.67 -10.93
C ALA A 119 9.71 -0.33 -10.54
N LEU A 120 9.47 0.83 -9.94
CA LEU A 120 8.17 1.28 -9.42
C LEU A 120 7.50 0.27 -8.48
N ARG A 121 8.28 -0.31 -7.57
CA ARG A 121 7.79 -1.32 -6.62
C ARG A 121 8.58 -1.33 -5.31
N TRP A 122 8.03 -1.98 -4.30
CA TRP A 122 8.80 -2.28 -3.09
C TRP A 122 9.77 -3.42 -3.34
N VAL A 123 10.97 -3.30 -2.77
CA VAL A 123 11.96 -4.38 -2.71
C VAL A 123 12.35 -4.61 -1.26
N ARG A 124 12.39 -5.88 -0.86
CA ARG A 124 12.73 -6.26 0.52
C ARG A 124 14.14 -5.78 0.87
N ARG A 125 14.32 -5.20 2.07
CA ARG A 125 15.67 -4.91 2.57
C ARG A 125 16.36 -6.23 2.87
N VAL A 126 17.49 -6.48 2.22
CA VAL A 126 18.37 -7.59 2.59
C VAL A 126 19.02 -7.23 3.91
N LYS A 127 18.80 -8.03 4.95
CA LYS A 127 19.58 -7.93 6.19
C LYS A 127 20.95 -8.53 5.87
N HIS A 128 21.99 -7.70 5.91
CA HIS A 128 23.37 -8.16 5.90
C HIS A 128 23.75 -8.74 7.27
#